data_AF-A0A2K3JUT1-F1
#
_entry.id   AF-A0A2K3JUT1-F1
#
_cell.length_a   1.000
_cell.length_b   1.000
_cell.length_c   1.000
_cell.angle_alpha   90.00
_cell.angle_beta   90.00
_cell.angle_gamma   90.00
#
_symmetry.space_group_name_H-M   'P 1'
#
loop_
_entity.id
_entity.type
_entity.pdbx_description
1 polymer ?
#
loop_
_entity_poly.entity_id
_entity_poly.type
_entity_poly.pdbx_seq_one_letter_code
_entity_poly.pdbx_strand_id
1 'polypeptide(L)'
;MQSRGIRTCHIMGYMVAQKGGYGGVRFTKKDLYNYFDKKMRDIVKDGDVAASLHYLNAKSAIDPMLYAEYVADSSNGRMKSLFWADGTSRSDYFCF
;
A
#
# COMPACT_ATOMS: atom_id res chain seq x y z
N MET A 1 -18.99 -1.84 -3.35
CA MET A 1 -18.47 -1.15 -2.14
C MET A 1 -16.97 -0.98 -2.29
N GLN A 2 -16.50 0.24 -2.60
CA GLN A 2 -15.07 0.53 -2.74
C GLN A 2 -14.43 0.60 -1.34
N SER A 3 -13.74 -0.47 -0.94
CA SER A 3 -12.87 -0.46 0.24
C SER A 3 -11.68 0.48 -0.04
N ARG A 4 -11.85 1.76 0.25
CA ARG A 4 -10.73 2.71 0.33
C ARG A 4 -9.78 2.17 1.39
N GLY A 5 -8.54 1.85 0.99
CA GLY A 5 -7.53 1.34 1.92
C GLY A 5 -7.36 2.30 3.09
N ILE A 6 -7.77 1.88 4.29
CA ILE A 6 -7.59 2.70 5.49
C ILE A 6 -6.09 2.79 5.75
N ARG A 7 -5.53 4.00 5.71
CA ARG A 7 -4.10 4.24 5.94
C ARG A 7 -3.68 3.66 7.30
N THR A 8 -2.53 3.02 7.34
CA THR A 8 -1.94 2.44 8.58
C THR A 8 -1.84 3.48 9.70
N CYS A 9 -1.61 4.76 9.38
CA CYS A 9 -1.61 5.86 10.35
C CYS A 9 -2.99 6.12 10.98
N HIS A 10 -4.09 5.98 10.22
CA HIS A 10 -5.44 6.10 10.75
C HIS A 10 -5.80 4.90 11.63
N ILE A 11 -5.36 3.69 11.25
CA ILE A 11 -5.53 2.48 12.07
C ILE A 11 -4.76 2.63 13.39
N MET A 12 -3.52 3.11 13.33
CA MET A 12 -2.72 3.40 14.52
C MET A 12 -3.39 4.46 15.40
N GLY A 13 -3.82 5.58 14.82
CA GLY A 13 -4.50 6.65 15.56
C GLY A 13 -5.78 6.18 16.24
N TYR A 14 -6.58 5.35 15.56
CA TYR A 14 -7.77 4.72 16.13
C TYR A 14 -7.42 3.81 17.31
N MET A 15 -6.43 2.93 17.17
CA MET A 15 -6.01 2.01 18.22
C MET A 15 -5.43 2.73 19.43
N VAL A 16 -4.66 3.79 19.21
CA VAL A 16 -4.12 4.66 20.27
C VAL A 16 -5.26 5.36 21.03
N ALA A 17 -6.24 5.93 20.32
CA ALA A 17 -7.40 6.56 20.93
C ALA A 17 -8.21 5.56 21.77
N GLN A 18 -8.41 4.34 21.26
CA GLN A 18 -9.14 3.29 21.97
C GLN A 18 -8.41 2.80 23.23
N LYS A 19 -7.07 2.82 23.23
CA LYS A 19 -6.24 2.31 24.34
C LYS A 19 -5.77 3.39 25.32
N GLY A 20 -6.26 4.62 25.19
CA GLY A 20 -5.93 5.71 26.12
C GLY A 20 -4.52 6.28 25.93
N GLY A 21 -3.98 6.20 24.71
CA GLY A 21 -2.67 6.72 24.37
C GLY A 21 -1.66 5.62 24.00
N TYR A 22 -0.46 6.06 23.60
CA TYR A 22 0.57 5.16 23.09
C TYR A 22 1.03 4.11 24.12
N GLY A 23 1.01 4.44 25.42
CA GLY A 23 1.34 3.48 26.48
C GLY A 23 0.35 2.32 26.63
N GLY A 24 -0.87 2.46 26.12
CA GLY A 24 -1.89 1.39 26.13
C GLY A 24 -1.81 0.44 24.93
N VAL A 25 -1.03 0.78 23.92
CA VAL A 25 -0.84 -0.04 22.71
C VAL A 25 0.46 -0.84 22.86
N ARG A 26 0.36 -2.17 22.83
CA ARG A 26 1.51 -3.08 23.06
C ARG A 26 2.30 -3.42 21.78
N PHE A 27 2.12 -2.64 20.73
CA PHE A 27 2.81 -2.82 19.45
C PHE A 27 3.21 -1.46 18.88
N THR A 28 4.29 -1.44 18.11
CA THR A 28 4.82 -0.24 17.49
C THR A 28 4.17 0.01 16.14
N LYS A 29 4.33 1.23 15.60
CA LYS A 29 3.98 1.54 14.22
C LYS A 29 4.60 0.53 13.25
N LYS A 30 5.87 0.16 13.46
CA LYS A 30 6.60 -0.82 12.65
C LYS A 30 5.91 -2.20 12.65
N ASP A 31 5.44 -2.67 13.79
CA ASP A 31 4.74 -3.95 13.90
C ASP A 31 3.43 -3.96 13.12
N LEU A 32 2.70 -2.84 13.14
CA LEU A 32 1.47 -2.67 12.39
C LEU A 32 1.73 -2.70 10.87
N TYR A 33 2.78 -2.02 10.40
CA TYR A 33 3.19 -2.10 8.99
C TYR A 33 3.60 -3.51 8.60
N ASN A 34 4.41 -4.20 9.40
CA ASN A 34 4.85 -5.56 9.14
C ASN A 34 3.67 -6.55 9.06
N TYR A 35 2.66 -6.37 9.92
CA TYR A 35 1.45 -7.20 9.91
C TYR A 35 0.68 -7.05 8.60
N PHE A 36 0.40 -5.82 8.18
CA PHE A 36 -0.33 -5.58 6.93
C PHE A 36 0.48 -6.01 5.71
N ASP A 37 1.77 -5.74 5.69
CA ASP A 37 2.68 -6.18 4.63
C ASP A 37 2.69 -7.71 4.49
N LYS A 38 2.76 -8.46 5.60
CA LYS A 38 2.61 -9.92 5.58
C LYS A 38 1.23 -10.36 5.08
N LYS A 39 0.15 -9.77 5.61
CA LYS A 39 -1.23 -10.04 5.18
C LYS A 39 -1.43 -9.78 3.68
N MET A 40 -0.87 -8.69 3.16
CA MET A 40 -0.97 -8.34 1.75
C MET A 40 -0.18 -9.33 0.88
N ARG A 41 1.03 -9.74 1.30
CA ARG A 41 1.77 -10.81 0.61
C ARG A 41 1.01 -12.14 0.58
N ASP A 42 0.33 -12.50 1.67
CA ASP A 42 -0.47 -13.72 1.73
C ASP A 42 -1.71 -13.67 0.80
N ILE A 43 -2.26 -12.47 0.56
CA ILE A 43 -3.36 -12.25 -0.39
C ILE A 43 -2.84 -12.25 -1.83
N VAL A 44 -1.67 -11.65 -2.07
CA VAL A 44 -1.02 -11.52 -3.38
C VAL A 44 -0.14 -12.74 -3.68
N LYS A 45 -0.55 -13.92 -3.21
CA LYS A 45 0.26 -15.14 -3.21
C LYS A 45 0.73 -15.59 -4.61
N ASP A 46 0.03 -15.18 -5.66
CA ASP A 46 0.37 -15.42 -7.07
C ASP A 46 0.30 -14.15 -7.94
N GLY A 47 0.37 -12.97 -7.32
CA GLY A 47 0.18 -11.64 -7.91
C GLY A 47 0.13 -11.60 -9.42
N ASP A 48 -1.09 -11.60 -9.97
CA ASP A 48 -1.30 -11.48 -11.40
C ASP A 48 -0.70 -10.13 -11.86
N VAL A 49 0.42 -10.23 -12.56
CA VAL A 49 1.15 -9.09 -13.12
C VAL A 49 0.22 -8.30 -14.03
N ALA A 50 -0.61 -8.98 -14.81
CA ALA A 50 -1.58 -8.33 -15.69
C ALA A 50 -2.64 -7.57 -14.87
N ALA A 51 -3.16 -8.16 -13.80
CA ALA A 51 -4.11 -7.48 -12.92
C ALA A 51 -3.50 -6.24 -12.22
N SER A 52 -2.24 -6.35 -11.80
CA SER A 52 -1.50 -5.26 -11.16
C SER A 52 -1.23 -4.11 -12.13
N LEU A 53 -0.79 -4.42 -13.36
CA LEU A 53 -0.59 -3.42 -14.40
C LEU A 53 -1.91 -2.80 -14.86
N HIS A 54 -2.98 -3.59 -14.96
CA HIS A 54 -4.31 -3.07 -15.29
C HIS A 54 -4.81 -2.11 -14.21
N TYR A 55 -4.61 -2.42 -12.92
CA TYR A 55 -4.94 -1.50 -11.83
C TYR A 55 -4.17 -0.19 -11.94
N LEU A 56 -2.85 -0.24 -12.16
CA LEU A 56 -2.02 0.96 -12.27
C LEU A 56 -2.42 1.82 -13.47
N ASN A 57 -2.73 1.19 -14.61
CA ASN A 57 -3.24 1.89 -15.80
C ASN A 57 -4.62 2.51 -15.56
N ALA A 58 -5.53 1.81 -14.90
CA ALA A 58 -6.83 2.39 -14.56
C ALA A 58 -6.69 3.54 -13.55
N LYS A 59 -5.73 3.44 -12.62
CA LYS A 59 -5.47 4.44 -11.60
C LYS A 59 -4.81 5.69 -12.19
N SER A 60 -3.92 5.57 -13.17
CA SER A 60 -3.25 6.72 -13.80
C SER A 60 -4.23 7.63 -14.54
N ALA A 61 -5.33 7.07 -15.05
CA ALA A 61 -6.41 7.86 -15.66
C ALA A 61 -7.19 8.72 -14.65
N ILE A 62 -7.17 8.36 -13.36
CA ILE A 62 -7.96 9.01 -12.30
C ILE A 62 -7.06 9.89 -11.41
N ASP A 63 -5.79 9.53 -11.26
CA ASP A 63 -4.83 10.18 -10.36
C ASP A 63 -3.62 10.69 -11.15
N PRO A 64 -3.61 11.98 -11.55
CA PRO A 64 -2.51 12.58 -12.31
C PRO A 64 -1.16 12.58 -11.57
N MET A 65 -1.17 12.40 -10.24
CA MET A 65 0.05 12.36 -9.44
C MET A 65 0.59 10.94 -9.25
N LEU A 66 -0.13 9.91 -9.73
CA LEU A 66 0.36 8.53 -9.69
C LEU A 66 1.70 8.43 -10.43
N TYR A 67 2.71 7.91 -9.73
CA TYR A 67 3.95 7.44 -10.34
C TYR A 67 3.96 5.91 -10.31
N ALA A 68 4.32 5.28 -11.42
CA ALA A 68 4.52 3.84 -11.48
C ALA A 68 5.63 3.51 -12.49
N GLU A 69 6.58 2.69 -12.08
CA GLU A 69 7.68 2.19 -12.88
C GLU A 69 7.83 0.70 -12.59
N TYR A 70 7.95 -0.12 -13.62
CA TYR A 70 8.02 -1.56 -13.46
C TYR A 70 8.90 -2.21 -14.53
N VAL A 71 9.47 -3.35 -14.17
CA VAL A 71 10.19 -4.23 -15.08
C VAL A 71 9.55 -5.61 -15.02
N ALA A 72 9.10 -6.10 -16.17
CA ALA A 72 8.61 -7.47 -16.31
C ALA A 72 9.63 -8.31 -17.08
N ASP A 73 9.75 -9.58 -16.72
CA ASP A 73 10.56 -10.54 -17.44
C ASP A 73 9.83 -10.96 -18.73
N SER A 74 10.41 -10.62 -19.88
CA SER A 74 9.85 -10.96 -21.19
C SER A 74 9.73 -12.48 -21.42
N SER A 75 10.50 -13.31 -20.69
CA SER A 75 10.53 -14.77 -20.89
C SER A 75 9.41 -15.54 -20.18
N ASN A 76 8.93 -15.05 -19.03
CA ASN A 76 7.95 -15.76 -18.19
C ASN A 76 6.80 -14.88 -17.70
N GLY A 77 6.78 -13.59 -18.09
CA GLY A 77 5.73 -12.64 -17.73
C GLY A 77 5.71 -12.21 -16.27
N ARG A 78 6.70 -12.62 -15.45
CA ARG A 78 6.76 -12.27 -14.03
C ARG A 78 7.34 -10.87 -13.84
N MET A 79 6.78 -10.15 -12.89
CA MET A 79 7.26 -8.82 -12.51
C MET A 79 8.57 -8.96 -11.71
N LYS A 80 9.64 -8.36 -12.22
CA LYS A 80 10.97 -8.31 -11.56
C LYS A 80 11.04 -7.15 -10.57
N SER A 81 10.50 -6.00 -10.93
CA SER A 81 10.41 -4.84 -10.05
C SER A 81 9.13 -4.06 -10.32
N LEU A 82 8.60 -3.45 -9.26
CA LEU A 82 7.51 -2.50 -9.31
C LEU A 82 7.75 -1.44 -8.24
N PHE A 83 7.84 -0.19 -8.67
CA PHE A 83 7.85 0.98 -7.81
C PHE A 83 6.64 1.83 -8.17
N TRP A 84 5.85 2.22 -7.18
CA TRP A 84 4.69 3.08 -7.42
C TRP A 84 4.40 3.95 -6.20
N ALA A 85 3.79 5.11 -6.44
CA ALA A 85 3.28 5.99 -5.41
C ALA A 85 2.07 6.75 -5.95
N ASP A 86 0.92 6.61 -5.29
CA ASP A 86 -0.27 7.38 -5.64
C ASP A 86 -0.16 8.84 -5.16
N GLY A 87 -1.06 9.69 -5.66
CA GLY A 87 -1.06 11.11 -5.34
C GLY A 87 -1.19 11.38 -3.85
N THR A 88 -1.92 10.52 -3.13
CA THR A 88 -2.05 10.61 -1.67
C THR A 88 -0.71 10.35 -0.99
N SER A 89 -0.03 9.27 -1.36
CA SER A 89 1.27 8.90 -0.78
C SER A 89 2.34 9.95 -1.05
N ARG A 90 2.36 10.53 -2.26
CA ARG A 90 3.29 11.61 -2.62
C ARG A 90 2.97 12.90 -1.87
N SER A 91 1.69 13.25 -1.74
CA SER A 91 1.27 14.44 -0.99
C SER A 91 1.57 14.30 0.50
N ASP A 92 1.33 13.12 1.07
CA ASP A 92 1.67 12.82 2.46
C ASP A 92 3.19 12.96 2.68
N TYR A 93 4.04 12.48 1.75
CA TYR A 93 5.48 12.64 1.84
C TYR A 93 5.94 14.11 1.86
N PHE A 94 5.31 15.00 1.10
CA PHE A 94 5.64 16.44 1.14
C PHE A 94 5.17 17.14 2.43
N CYS A 95 4.25 16.52 3.17
CA CYS A 95 3.65 17.09 4.37
C CYS A 95 4.42 16.73 5.66
N PHE A 96 5.46 15.89 5.55
CA PHE A 96 6.34 15.44 6.64
C PHE A 96 7.80 15.71 6.29
#